data_AF-A0A6L9F2Y3-F1
#
_entry.id   AF-A0A6L9F2Y3-F1
#
_cell.length_a   1.000
_cell.length_b   1.000
_cell.length_c   1.000
_cell.angle_alpha   90.00
_cell.angle_beta   90.00
_cell.angle_gamma   90.00
#
_symmetry.space_group_name_H-M   'P 1'
#
loop_
_entity.id
_entity.type
_entity.pdbx_description
1 polymer ?
#
loop_
_entity_poly.entity_id
_entity_poly.type
_entity_poly.pdbx_seq_one_letter_code
_entity_poly.pdbx_strand_id
1 'polypeptide(L)'
;MSWYSKIKSKIEKKDDSPELKRGQVKQILISEFERELPEFNFLEYKNGCYTFENIRIINCRNVYEHLHIIFALKDRSFSCSVASRINKNYLRSNSYNTGLINRHVNLIVLKKGTGVIPVEEAYYFHNGRVKTTTEIVKQIAKDFKKFGKSFLQKQAKQFEKSDLLKTGFHFIENLEIDTSELKEKMEKDLNSGGHLISSIKNSTYLKLKSELQNVKGIDRDTRKNIPKLTYELLDFYANGK
;
A
#
# COMPACT_ATOMS: atom_id res chain seq x y z
N MET A 1 -20.46 -9.44 -25.95
CA MET A 1 -19.31 -8.53 -26.17
C MET A 1 -18.09 -9.08 -25.46
N SER A 2 -16.97 -9.27 -26.17
CA SER A 2 -15.70 -9.70 -25.56
C SER A 2 -15.14 -8.63 -24.60
N TRP A 3 -14.31 -9.02 -23.63
CA TRP A 3 -13.66 -8.08 -22.71
C TRP A 3 -12.90 -6.97 -23.46
N TYR A 4 -12.24 -7.32 -24.57
CA TYR A 4 -11.52 -6.39 -25.42
C TYR A 4 -12.46 -5.35 -26.04
N SER A 5 -13.62 -5.75 -26.56
CA SER A 5 -14.60 -4.82 -27.12
C SER A 5 -15.13 -3.82 -26.08
N LYS A 6 -15.31 -4.27 -24.82
CA LYS A 6 -15.73 -3.39 -23.72
C LYS A 6 -14.67 -2.34 -23.41
N ILE A 7 -13.39 -2.72 -23.34
CA ILE A 7 -12.29 -1.77 -23.11
C ILE A 7 -12.17 -0.81 -24.28
N LYS A 8 -12.16 -1.32 -25.51
CA LYS A 8 -12.08 -0.52 -26.75
C LYS A 8 -13.16 0.57 -26.78
N SER A 9 -14.39 0.22 -26.42
CA SER A 9 -15.49 1.18 -26.34
C SER A 9 -15.29 2.31 -25.34
N LYS A 10 -14.51 2.09 -24.26
CA LYS A 10 -14.19 3.13 -23.27
C LYS A 10 -13.07 4.04 -23.75
N ILE A 11 -12.02 3.47 -24.35
CA ILE A 11 -10.79 4.20 -24.71
C ILE A 11 -10.89 4.94 -26.06
N GLU A 12 -11.76 4.50 -26.97
CA GLU A 12 -11.95 5.14 -28.28
C GLU A 12 -13.10 6.15 -28.31
N LYS A 13 -13.97 6.14 -27.29
CA LYS A 13 -15.09 7.07 -27.20
C LYS A 13 -14.55 8.49 -27.08
N LYS A 14 -14.61 9.24 -28.19
CA LYS A 14 -14.18 10.64 -28.23
C LYS A 14 -15.14 11.51 -27.43
N ASP A 15 -14.58 12.54 -26.83
CA ASP A 15 -15.30 13.68 -26.28
C ASP A 15 -14.89 14.96 -27.02
N ASP A 16 -15.60 16.04 -26.72
CA ASP A 16 -15.46 17.39 -27.28
C ASP A 16 -14.21 18.13 -26.78
N SER A 17 -13.42 17.55 -25.88
CA SER A 17 -12.25 18.20 -25.29
C SER A 17 -10.95 17.89 -26.06
N PRO A 18 -9.91 18.72 -25.95
CA PRO A 18 -8.64 18.46 -26.62
C PRO A 18 -7.94 17.21 -26.06
N GLU A 19 -6.94 16.73 -26.80
CA GLU A 19 -6.06 15.68 -26.30
C GLU A 19 -5.26 16.14 -25.08
N LEU A 20 -4.99 15.20 -24.18
CA LEU A 20 -4.25 15.45 -22.95
C LEU A 20 -2.79 15.77 -23.27
N LYS A 21 -2.33 16.96 -22.87
CA LYS A 21 -0.94 17.37 -23.05
C LYS A 21 -0.04 16.73 -21.99
N ARG A 22 1.26 16.62 -22.31
CA ARG A 22 2.27 16.12 -21.37
C ARG A 22 2.24 16.96 -20.08
N GLY A 23 2.22 16.29 -18.92
CA GLY A 23 2.19 16.93 -17.61
C GLY A 23 0.81 17.43 -17.15
N GLN A 24 -0.18 17.54 -18.04
CA GLN A 24 -1.52 18.01 -17.68
C GLN A 24 -2.23 17.07 -16.69
N VAL A 25 -1.97 15.76 -16.77
CA VAL A 25 -2.52 14.78 -15.80
C VAL A 25 -2.10 15.09 -14.37
N LYS A 26 -0.88 15.59 -14.15
CA LYS A 26 -0.39 15.96 -12.81
C LYS A 26 -1.26 17.07 -12.21
N GLN A 27 -1.56 18.10 -13.00
CA GLN A 27 -2.38 19.23 -12.56
C GLN A 27 -3.81 18.78 -12.24
N ILE A 28 -4.39 17.92 -13.08
CA ILE A 28 -5.72 17.35 -12.84
C ILE A 28 -5.72 16.55 -11.53
N LEU A 29 -4.74 15.68 -11.32
CA LEU A 29 -4.63 14.88 -10.09
C LEU A 29 -4.52 15.76 -8.84
N ILE A 30 -3.61 16.74 -8.84
CA ILE A 30 -3.40 17.65 -7.71
C ILE A 30 -4.67 18.42 -7.39
N SER A 31 -5.25 19.10 -8.40
CA SER A 31 -6.43 19.95 -8.19
C SER A 31 -7.64 19.17 -7.67
N GLU A 32 -7.85 17.95 -8.19
CA GLU A 32 -8.98 17.12 -7.79
C GLU A 32 -8.79 16.52 -6.39
N PHE A 33 -7.57 16.13 -6.01
CA PHE A 33 -7.31 15.59 -4.67
C PHE A 33 -7.20 16.66 -3.60
N GLU A 34 -6.68 17.84 -3.89
CA GLU A 34 -6.77 18.99 -2.97
C GLU A 34 -8.23 19.29 -2.60
N ARG A 35 -9.15 19.14 -3.57
CA ARG A 35 -10.59 19.34 -3.33
C ARG A 35 -11.24 18.20 -2.56
N GLU A 36 -11.00 16.95 -2.96
CA GLU A 36 -11.75 15.79 -2.44
C GLU A 36 -11.11 15.13 -1.21
N LEU A 37 -9.79 15.28 -1.06
CA LEU A 37 -8.91 14.61 -0.10
C LEU A 37 -7.87 15.60 0.47
N PRO A 38 -8.30 16.71 1.10
CA PRO A 38 -7.40 17.80 1.52
C PRO A 38 -6.34 17.36 2.54
N GLU A 39 -6.52 16.22 3.22
CA GLU A 39 -5.52 15.68 4.13
C GLU A 39 -4.36 14.94 3.42
N PHE A 40 -4.46 14.70 2.11
CA PHE A 40 -3.42 14.06 1.31
C PHE A 40 -2.70 15.09 0.44
N ASN A 41 -1.44 15.35 0.74
CA ASN A 41 -0.59 16.26 -0.03
C ASN A 41 0.09 15.51 -1.18
N PHE A 42 0.30 16.19 -2.31
CA PHE A 42 1.16 15.64 -3.37
C PHE A 42 2.61 15.56 -2.87
N LEU A 43 3.15 14.34 -2.81
CA LEU A 43 4.51 14.10 -2.32
C LEU A 43 5.52 14.15 -3.47
N GLU A 44 5.38 13.24 -4.43
CA GLU A 44 6.34 13.12 -5.53
C GLU A 44 5.75 12.45 -6.78
N TYR A 45 6.46 12.61 -7.90
CA TYR A 45 6.30 11.78 -9.09
C TYR A 45 7.62 11.05 -9.35
N LYS A 46 7.61 9.72 -9.20
CA LYS A 46 8.81 8.88 -9.35
C LYS A 46 8.46 7.55 -10.01
N ASN A 47 9.29 7.10 -10.95
CA ASN A 47 9.13 5.82 -11.65
C ASN A 47 7.72 5.61 -12.24
N GLY A 48 7.12 6.66 -12.81
CA GLY A 48 5.78 6.59 -13.42
C GLY A 48 4.61 6.60 -12.42
N CYS A 49 4.87 6.78 -11.13
CA CYS A 49 3.87 6.81 -10.08
C CYS A 49 3.75 8.22 -9.48
N TYR A 50 2.53 8.72 -9.39
CA TYR A 50 2.17 9.90 -8.60
C TYR A 50 1.81 9.43 -7.19
N THR A 51 2.45 10.01 -6.18
CA THR A 51 2.22 9.66 -4.77
C THR A 51 1.62 10.84 -4.03
N PHE A 52 0.52 10.59 -3.33
CA PHE A 52 -0.07 11.50 -2.37
C PHE A 52 0.05 10.91 -0.97
N GLU A 53 0.36 11.75 0.02
CA GLU A 53 0.70 11.33 1.38
C GLU A 53 -0.12 12.06 2.44
N ASN A 54 -0.55 11.29 3.42
CA ASN A 54 -1.00 11.77 4.72
C ASN A 54 -0.12 11.10 5.80
N ILE A 55 0.37 11.87 6.76
CA ILE A 55 1.15 11.33 7.89
C ILE A 55 0.32 11.47 9.16
N ARG A 56 0.18 10.36 9.88
CA ARG A 56 -0.50 10.31 11.17
C ARG A 56 0.46 9.87 12.26
N ILE A 57 0.25 10.33 13.47
CA ILE A 57 0.97 9.83 14.64
C ILE A 57 0.01 8.91 15.40
N ILE A 58 0.38 7.64 15.54
CA ILE A 58 -0.39 6.63 16.28
C ILE A 58 0.55 5.93 17.26
N ASN A 59 0.22 5.94 18.56
CA ASN A 59 1.07 5.35 19.61
C ASN A 59 2.54 5.81 19.49
N CYS A 60 2.73 7.12 19.36
CA CYS A 60 4.03 7.81 19.19
C CYS A 60 4.85 7.41 17.96
N ARG A 61 4.23 6.77 16.95
CA ARG A 61 4.88 6.38 15.70
C ARG A 61 4.25 7.06 14.51
N ASN A 62 5.08 7.42 13.52
CA ASN A 62 4.59 7.88 12.23
C ASN A 62 3.98 6.70 11.45
N VAL A 63 2.74 6.89 11.00
CA VAL A 63 2.04 6.04 10.05
C VAL A 63 1.86 6.85 8.78
N TYR A 64 2.56 6.43 7.74
CA TYR A 64 2.54 7.03 6.41
C TYR A 64 1.44 6.36 5.60
N GLU A 65 0.39 7.12 5.29
CA GLU A 65 -0.71 6.70 4.45
C GLU A 65 -0.49 7.24 3.04
N HIS A 66 -0.50 6.37 2.03
CA HIS A 66 -0.22 6.74 0.64
C HIS A 66 -1.36 6.37 -0.30
N LEU A 67 -1.61 7.25 -1.26
CA LEU A 67 -2.34 6.97 -2.49
C LEU A 67 -1.35 7.00 -3.66
N HIS A 68 -1.17 5.85 -4.31
CA HIS A 68 -0.32 5.69 -5.48
C HIS A 68 -1.17 5.64 -6.74
N ILE A 69 -0.76 6.37 -7.77
CA ILE A 69 -1.45 6.43 -9.06
C ILE A 69 -0.45 6.30 -10.19
N ILE A 70 -0.57 5.24 -10.97
CA ILE A 70 0.17 5.04 -12.21
C ILE A 70 -0.76 5.40 -13.35
N PHE A 71 -0.31 6.30 -14.24
CA PHE A 71 -1.02 6.75 -15.41
C PHE A 71 -0.32 6.28 -16.69
N ALA A 72 -1.04 5.58 -17.56
CA ALA A 72 -0.53 5.11 -18.84
C ALA A 72 -1.29 5.76 -19.99
N LEU A 73 -0.68 6.75 -20.65
CA LEU A 73 -1.31 7.44 -21.79
C LEU A 73 -1.53 6.49 -22.98
N LYS A 74 -0.61 5.56 -23.21
CA LYS A 74 -0.66 4.58 -24.31
C LYS A 74 -1.74 3.52 -24.07
N ASP A 75 -1.74 2.92 -22.88
CA ASP A 75 -2.69 1.87 -22.51
C ASP A 75 -4.04 2.43 -22.05
N ARG A 76 -4.15 3.77 -22.03
CA ARG A 76 -5.39 4.51 -21.78
C ARG A 76 -6.01 4.16 -20.43
N SER A 77 -5.19 4.04 -19.40
CA SER A 77 -5.60 3.53 -18.10
C SER A 77 -4.87 4.19 -16.91
N PHE A 78 -5.53 4.13 -15.76
CA PHE A 78 -4.93 4.35 -14.45
C PHE A 78 -4.96 3.08 -13.61
N SER A 79 -3.88 2.84 -12.87
CA SER A 79 -3.82 1.87 -11.79
C SER A 79 -3.62 2.61 -10.48
N CYS A 80 -4.42 2.28 -9.47
CA CYS A 80 -4.41 2.98 -8.18
C CYS A 80 -4.30 2.00 -7.02
N SER A 81 -3.51 2.36 -6.02
CA SER A 81 -3.37 1.57 -4.80
C SER A 81 -3.22 2.45 -3.57
N VAL A 82 -3.50 1.85 -2.41
CA VAL A 82 -3.55 2.52 -1.10
C VAL A 82 -2.63 1.77 -0.15
N ALA A 83 -1.77 2.48 0.57
CA ALA A 83 -0.85 1.90 1.54
C ALA A 83 -0.95 2.58 2.91
N SER A 84 -0.68 1.83 3.97
CA SER A 84 -0.49 2.30 5.34
C SER A 84 0.78 1.65 5.89
N ARG A 85 1.80 2.47 6.16
CA ARG A 85 3.17 1.99 6.40
C ARG A 85 3.77 2.66 7.62
N ILE A 86 4.49 1.89 8.43
CA ILE A 86 5.33 2.41 9.51
C ILE A 86 6.80 2.39 9.09
N ASN A 87 7.22 1.36 8.37
CA ASN A 87 8.63 1.20 8.03
C ASN A 87 9.00 2.05 6.81
N LYS A 88 9.96 2.97 7.03
CA LYS A 88 10.44 3.95 6.04
C LYS A 88 10.98 3.31 4.76
N ASN A 89 11.52 2.09 4.84
CA ASN A 89 12.04 1.36 3.68
C ASN A 89 10.97 1.04 2.64
N TYR A 90 9.73 0.86 3.09
CA TYR A 90 8.63 0.53 2.20
C TYR A 90 7.97 1.76 1.60
N LEU A 91 8.26 2.98 2.07
CA LEU A 91 7.59 4.20 1.59
C LEU A 91 7.73 4.40 0.09
N ARG A 92 8.91 4.06 -0.46
CA ARG A 92 9.21 4.17 -1.89
C ARG A 92 9.00 2.86 -2.66
N SER A 93 8.48 1.82 -2.00
CA SER A 93 8.20 0.54 -2.65
C SER A 93 6.82 0.59 -3.29
N ASN A 94 6.74 0.20 -4.57
CA ASN A 94 5.47 -0.01 -5.25
C ASN A 94 4.98 -1.46 -5.14
N SER A 95 5.76 -2.34 -4.50
CA SER A 95 5.38 -3.74 -4.29
C SER A 95 4.18 -3.82 -3.35
N TYR A 96 3.19 -4.63 -3.72
CA TYR A 96 2.11 -4.98 -2.81
C TYR A 96 2.69 -5.72 -1.61
N ASN A 97 2.20 -5.37 -0.42
CA ASN A 97 2.61 -5.99 0.81
C ASN A 97 1.36 -6.30 1.64
N THR A 98 1.23 -7.55 2.03
CA THR A 98 0.11 -8.08 2.82
C THR A 98 0.38 -8.04 4.32
N GLY A 99 1.58 -7.61 4.73
CA GLY A 99 1.99 -7.48 6.12
C GLY A 99 1.13 -6.51 6.93
N LEU A 100 1.14 -6.67 8.24
CA LEU A 100 0.24 -5.97 9.14
C LEU A 100 0.67 -4.52 9.38
N ILE A 101 1.97 -4.21 9.28
CA ILE A 101 2.50 -2.87 9.58
C ILE A 101 2.89 -2.06 8.33
N ASN A 102 2.90 -2.69 7.16
CA ASN A 102 3.27 -2.08 5.88
C ASN A 102 2.25 -2.40 4.76
N ARG A 103 0.97 -2.49 5.12
CA ARG A 103 -0.07 -3.01 4.22
C ARG A 103 -0.27 -2.11 3.00
N HIS A 104 -0.33 -2.73 1.82
CA HIS A 104 -0.51 -2.06 0.54
C HIS A 104 -1.46 -2.88 -0.35
N VAL A 105 -2.51 -2.24 -0.87
CA VAL A 105 -3.61 -2.90 -1.57
C VAL A 105 -4.10 -2.07 -2.76
N ASN A 106 -4.54 -2.75 -3.83
CA ASN A 106 -5.13 -2.09 -4.99
C ASN A 106 -6.50 -1.48 -4.65
N LEU A 107 -6.79 -0.26 -5.12
CA LEU A 107 -8.03 0.45 -4.81
C LEU A 107 -9.27 -0.25 -5.41
N ILE A 108 -9.14 -0.85 -6.60
CA ILE A 108 -10.24 -1.58 -7.24
C ILE A 108 -10.54 -2.86 -6.46
N VAL A 109 -9.53 -3.55 -5.93
CA VAL A 109 -9.71 -4.69 -5.02
C VAL A 109 -10.49 -4.26 -3.78
N LEU A 110 -10.17 -3.11 -3.18
CA LEU A 110 -10.95 -2.57 -2.06
C LEU A 110 -12.39 -2.25 -2.45
N LYS A 111 -12.60 -1.64 -3.61
CA LYS A 111 -13.93 -1.29 -4.15
C LYS A 111 -14.80 -2.52 -4.41
N LYS A 112 -14.20 -3.58 -4.97
CA LYS A 112 -14.91 -4.82 -5.36
C LYS A 112 -15.01 -5.82 -4.22
N GLY A 113 -14.16 -5.70 -3.19
CA GLY A 113 -14.09 -6.65 -2.08
C GLY A 113 -13.45 -8.00 -2.45
N THR A 114 -12.86 -8.11 -3.65
CA THR A 114 -12.24 -9.35 -4.15
C THR A 114 -11.04 -9.04 -5.04
N GLY A 115 -10.06 -9.97 -5.06
CA GLY A 115 -8.93 -9.94 -5.98
C GLY A 115 -9.24 -10.51 -7.36
N VAL A 116 -10.36 -11.22 -7.52
CA VAL A 116 -10.78 -11.81 -8.79
C VAL A 116 -11.61 -10.78 -9.55
N ILE A 117 -10.95 -9.97 -10.38
CA ILE A 117 -11.56 -8.84 -11.10
C ILE A 117 -11.47 -9.07 -12.62
N PRO A 118 -12.56 -8.94 -13.38
CA PRO A 118 -12.52 -8.96 -14.84
C PRO A 118 -11.59 -7.89 -15.40
N VAL A 119 -10.85 -8.19 -16.47
CA VAL A 119 -9.82 -7.30 -17.04
C VAL A 119 -10.39 -5.92 -17.40
N GLU A 120 -11.62 -5.85 -17.91
CA GLU A 120 -12.28 -4.61 -18.29
C GLU A 120 -12.67 -3.70 -17.10
N GLU A 121 -12.52 -4.20 -15.87
CA GLU A 121 -12.75 -3.51 -14.61
C GLU A 121 -11.48 -3.37 -13.76
N ALA A 122 -10.38 -3.99 -14.17
CA ALA A 122 -9.12 -4.03 -13.40
C ALA A 122 -8.36 -2.68 -13.40
N TYR A 123 -8.81 -1.71 -14.20
CA TYR A 123 -8.22 -0.38 -14.32
C TYR A 123 -9.30 0.68 -14.50
N TYR A 124 -8.93 1.94 -14.24
CA TYR A 124 -9.74 3.08 -14.63
C TYR A 124 -9.35 3.54 -16.03
N PHE A 125 -10.19 3.27 -17.02
CA PHE A 125 -9.90 3.58 -18.41
C PHE A 125 -10.29 5.02 -18.78
N HIS A 126 -9.44 5.69 -19.56
CA HIS A 126 -9.69 7.03 -20.12
C HIS A 126 -9.55 6.99 -21.65
N ASN A 127 -9.96 8.04 -22.35
CA ASN A 127 -9.81 8.12 -23.82
C ASN A 127 -8.58 8.94 -24.28
N GLY A 128 -7.86 9.54 -23.33
CA GLY A 128 -6.68 10.37 -23.60
C GLY A 128 -7.00 11.83 -23.88
N ARG A 129 -8.25 12.26 -23.64
CA ARG A 129 -8.72 13.63 -23.73
C ARG A 129 -9.02 14.20 -22.36
N VAL A 130 -8.95 15.53 -22.26
CA VAL A 130 -8.96 16.27 -20.99
C VAL A 130 -10.21 15.98 -20.17
N LYS A 131 -11.40 16.05 -20.78
CA LYS A 131 -12.69 15.89 -20.09
C LYS A 131 -12.86 14.50 -19.50
N THR A 132 -12.75 13.44 -20.30
CA THR A 132 -12.87 12.06 -19.79
C THR A 132 -11.78 11.76 -18.76
N THR A 133 -10.54 12.20 -18.98
CA THR A 133 -9.45 11.97 -18.02
C THR A 133 -9.76 12.62 -16.67
N THR A 134 -10.30 13.85 -16.68
CA THR A 134 -10.71 14.56 -15.46
C THR A 134 -11.84 13.84 -14.73
N GLU A 135 -12.85 13.34 -15.45
CA GLU A 135 -13.94 12.56 -14.84
C GLU A 135 -13.46 11.24 -14.23
N ILE A 136 -12.48 10.59 -14.86
CA ILE A 136 -11.86 9.39 -14.31
C ILE A 136 -11.07 9.71 -13.03
N VAL A 137 -10.32 10.81 -12.99
CA VAL A 137 -9.63 11.26 -11.77
C VAL A 137 -10.62 11.56 -10.65
N LYS A 138 -11.74 12.24 -10.94
CA LYS A 138 -12.84 12.45 -9.97
C LYS A 138 -13.39 11.13 -9.44
N GLN A 139 -13.55 10.14 -10.31
CA GLN A 139 -14.00 8.81 -9.90
C GLN A 139 -13.00 8.13 -8.96
N ILE A 140 -11.70 8.21 -9.28
CA ILE A 140 -10.62 7.69 -8.41
C ILE A 140 -10.68 8.37 -7.03
N ALA A 141 -10.84 9.69 -6.97
CA ALA A 141 -10.96 10.45 -5.72
C ALA A 141 -12.14 9.95 -4.86
N LYS A 142 -13.31 9.78 -5.49
CA LYS A 142 -14.53 9.28 -4.84
C LYS A 142 -14.36 7.85 -4.33
N ASP A 143 -13.77 6.97 -5.15
CA ASP A 143 -13.52 5.58 -4.78
C ASP A 143 -12.49 5.50 -3.65
N PHE A 144 -11.44 6.32 -3.66
CA PHE A 144 -10.51 6.42 -2.54
C PHE A 144 -11.20 6.91 -1.26
N LYS A 145 -11.99 7.98 -1.35
CA LYS A 145 -12.75 8.51 -0.20
C LYS A 145 -13.67 7.48 0.42
N LYS A 146 -14.32 6.64 -0.40
CA LYS A 146 -15.25 5.61 0.06
C LYS A 146 -14.55 4.35 0.56
N PHE A 147 -13.58 3.82 -0.19
CA PHE A 147 -12.98 2.51 0.05
C PHE A 147 -11.57 2.60 0.61
N GLY A 148 -10.73 3.50 0.05
CA GLY A 148 -9.37 3.76 0.53
C GLY A 148 -9.33 4.28 1.96
N LYS A 149 -10.10 5.32 2.30
CA LYS A 149 -10.17 5.84 3.67
C LYS A 149 -10.69 4.81 4.66
N SER A 150 -11.70 4.03 4.30
CA SER A 150 -12.22 2.95 5.15
C SER A 150 -11.14 1.92 5.47
N PHE A 151 -10.32 1.55 4.47
CA PHE A 151 -9.16 0.70 4.66
C PHE A 151 -8.12 1.33 5.60
N LEU A 152 -7.75 2.60 5.39
CA LEU A 152 -6.78 3.31 6.24
C LEU A 152 -7.26 3.46 7.68
N GLN A 153 -8.54 3.76 7.90
CA GLN A 153 -9.15 3.80 9.22
C GLN A 153 -9.11 2.46 9.93
N LYS A 154 -9.32 1.34 9.21
CA LYS A 154 -9.18 -0.01 9.79
C LYS A 154 -7.74 -0.29 10.21
N GLN A 155 -6.76 0.08 9.37
CA GLN A 155 -5.34 -0.05 9.71
C GLN A 155 -4.97 0.79 10.93
N ALA A 156 -5.41 2.04 11.00
CA ALA A 156 -5.18 2.91 12.15
C ALA A 156 -5.75 2.32 13.45
N LYS A 157 -7.01 1.85 13.42
CA LYS A 157 -7.63 1.18 14.59
C LYS A 157 -6.85 -0.07 15.01
N GLN A 158 -6.30 -0.82 14.04
CA GLN A 158 -5.44 -1.97 14.33
C GLN A 158 -4.16 -1.52 15.05
N PHE A 159 -3.49 -0.48 14.57
CA PHE A 159 -2.29 0.07 15.23
C PHE A 159 -2.58 0.58 16.66
N GLU A 160 -3.73 1.21 16.87
CA GLU A 160 -4.15 1.72 18.18
C GLU A 160 -4.42 0.60 19.19
N LYS A 161 -5.16 -0.44 18.76
CA LYS A 161 -5.82 -1.38 19.69
C LYS A 161 -5.22 -2.79 19.71
N SER A 162 -4.41 -3.18 18.72
CA SER A 162 -3.95 -4.56 18.60
C SER A 162 -2.90 -4.91 19.67
N ASP A 163 -3.27 -5.81 20.58
CA ASP A 163 -2.34 -6.36 21.57
C ASP A 163 -1.17 -7.10 20.88
N LEU A 164 -1.43 -7.75 19.75
CA LEU A 164 -0.38 -8.36 18.92
C LEU A 164 0.68 -7.35 18.48
N LEU A 165 0.24 -6.18 17.97
CA LEU A 165 1.18 -5.14 17.54
C LEU A 165 1.87 -4.50 18.74
N LYS A 166 1.16 -4.26 19.84
CA LYS A 166 1.76 -3.75 21.09
C LYS A 166 2.86 -4.68 21.60
N THR A 167 2.60 -5.98 21.70
CA THR A 167 3.60 -6.99 22.09
C THR A 167 4.81 -6.95 21.17
N GLY A 168 4.58 -6.95 19.85
CA GLY A 168 5.68 -6.92 18.88
C GLY A 168 6.53 -5.66 18.94
N PHE A 169 5.89 -4.50 19.09
CA PHE A 169 6.58 -3.23 19.24
C PHE A 169 7.35 -3.13 20.55
N HIS A 170 6.75 -3.58 21.66
CA HIS A 170 7.40 -3.62 22.96
C HIS A 170 8.65 -4.52 22.95
N PHE A 171 8.56 -5.68 22.31
CA PHE A 171 9.70 -6.57 22.16
C PHE A 171 10.87 -5.87 21.44
N ILE A 172 10.63 -5.27 20.27
CA ILE A 172 11.70 -4.61 19.51
C ILE A 172 12.16 -3.29 20.15
N GLU A 173 11.39 -2.69 21.04
CA GLU A 173 11.81 -1.55 21.84
C GLU A 173 12.87 -1.92 22.86
N ASN A 174 12.78 -3.10 23.45
CA ASN A 174 13.70 -3.61 24.46
C ASN A 174 14.81 -4.52 23.90
N LEU A 175 14.95 -4.61 22.58
CA LEU A 175 16.05 -5.34 21.96
C LEU A 175 17.37 -4.58 22.12
N GLU A 176 18.36 -5.25 22.70
CA GLU A 176 19.75 -4.77 22.83
C GLU A 176 20.67 -5.60 21.93
N ILE A 177 20.46 -5.51 20.62
CA ILE A 177 21.22 -6.25 19.61
C ILE A 177 21.68 -5.29 18.53
N ASP A 178 22.91 -5.48 18.02
CA ASP A 178 23.43 -4.75 16.88
C ASP A 178 22.51 -4.91 15.66
N THR A 179 22.06 -3.78 15.11
CA THR A 179 21.10 -3.77 14.00
C THR A 179 21.71 -4.28 12.70
N SER A 180 23.00 -4.06 12.49
CA SER A 180 23.72 -4.49 11.29
C SER A 180 23.91 -6.01 11.29
N GLU A 181 24.31 -6.55 12.44
CA GLU A 181 24.45 -8.00 12.65
C GLU A 181 23.10 -8.72 12.52
N LEU A 182 22.02 -8.14 13.08
CA LEU A 182 20.68 -8.70 12.92
C LEU A 182 20.27 -8.75 11.44
N LYS A 183 20.49 -7.65 10.70
CA LYS A 183 20.17 -7.55 9.28
C LYS A 183 20.93 -8.59 8.45
N GLU A 184 22.24 -8.69 8.64
CA GLU A 184 23.09 -9.63 7.92
C GLU A 184 22.67 -11.09 8.17
N LYS A 185 22.42 -11.44 9.45
CA LYS A 185 21.95 -12.80 9.80
C LYS A 185 20.60 -13.12 9.17
N MET A 186 19.65 -12.18 9.20
CA MET A 186 18.33 -12.38 8.59
C MET A 186 18.41 -12.52 7.07
N GLU A 187 19.25 -11.73 6.40
CA GLU A 187 19.47 -11.82 4.95
C GLU A 187 20.13 -13.16 4.57
N LYS A 188 21.13 -13.62 5.34
CA LYS A 188 21.78 -14.91 5.12
C LYS A 188 20.80 -16.09 5.24
N ASP A 189 19.96 -16.07 6.26
CA ASP A 189 18.92 -17.09 6.45
C ASP A 189 17.88 -17.10 5.32
N LEU A 190 17.49 -15.93 4.83
CA LEU A 190 16.58 -15.81 3.68
C LEU A 190 17.24 -16.34 2.41
N ASN A 191 18.47 -15.92 2.10
CA ASN A 191 19.18 -16.32 0.88
C ASN A 191 19.41 -17.84 0.84
N SER A 192 19.82 -18.44 1.96
CA SER A 192 20.02 -19.89 2.05
C SER A 192 18.72 -20.70 1.95
N GLY A 193 17.57 -20.09 2.23
CA GLY A 193 16.26 -20.73 2.15
C GLY A 193 15.39 -20.32 0.96
N GLY A 194 15.97 -19.70 -0.08
CA GLY A 194 15.22 -19.28 -1.27
C GLY A 194 14.24 -18.14 -1.02
N HIS A 195 14.57 -17.21 -0.12
CA HIS A 195 13.78 -16.05 0.30
C HIS A 195 12.44 -16.37 1.00
N LEU A 196 12.30 -17.57 1.55
CA LEU A 196 11.13 -17.94 2.34
C LEU A 196 11.29 -17.46 3.79
N ILE A 197 10.36 -16.65 4.30
CA ILE A 197 10.37 -16.20 5.71
C ILE A 197 10.33 -17.39 6.69
N SER A 198 9.81 -18.54 6.27
CA SER A 198 9.84 -19.77 7.06
C SER A 198 11.24 -20.38 7.25
N SER A 199 12.23 -19.98 6.45
CA SER A 199 13.62 -20.45 6.59
C SER A 199 14.43 -19.71 7.63
N ILE A 200 13.91 -18.59 8.18
CA ILE A 200 14.62 -17.80 9.18
C ILE A 200 14.77 -18.60 10.48
N LYS A 201 16.01 -18.86 10.88
CA LYS A 201 16.38 -19.63 12.08
C LYS A 201 17.02 -18.76 13.15
N ASN A 202 17.30 -17.49 12.86
CA ASN A 202 17.77 -16.50 13.82
C ASN A 202 16.99 -16.56 15.16
N SER A 203 17.72 -16.61 16.27
CA SER A 203 17.15 -16.80 17.61
C SER A 203 16.23 -15.64 18.03
N THR A 204 16.54 -14.41 17.65
CA THR A 204 15.69 -13.22 17.90
C THR A 204 14.38 -13.32 17.15
N TYR A 205 14.42 -13.74 15.88
CA TYR A 205 13.20 -14.00 15.11
C TYR A 205 12.33 -15.09 15.74
N LEU A 206 12.93 -16.21 16.16
CA LEU A 206 12.17 -17.30 16.80
C LEU A 206 11.56 -16.88 18.14
N LYS A 207 12.28 -16.09 18.95
CA LYS A 207 11.78 -15.52 20.21
C LYS A 207 10.58 -14.60 19.97
N LEU A 208 10.72 -13.59 19.11
CA LEU A 208 9.64 -12.66 18.80
C LEU A 208 8.43 -13.40 18.23
N LYS A 209 8.65 -14.34 17.30
CA LYS A 209 7.56 -15.15 16.73
C LYS A 209 6.80 -15.90 17.80
N SER A 210 7.51 -16.53 18.76
CA SER A 210 6.89 -17.26 19.87
C SER A 210 6.05 -16.33 20.75
N GLU A 211 6.58 -15.16 21.12
CA GLU A 211 5.81 -14.18 21.89
C GLU A 211 4.53 -13.73 21.19
N LEU A 212 4.63 -13.40 19.90
CA LEU A 212 3.48 -13.04 19.08
C LEU A 212 2.45 -14.18 18.97
N GLN A 213 2.90 -15.44 18.93
CA GLN A 213 2.01 -16.61 18.89
C GLN A 213 1.26 -16.84 20.21
N ASN A 214 1.83 -16.41 21.34
CA ASN A 214 1.25 -16.57 22.68
C ASN A 214 0.19 -15.50 23.02
N VAL A 215 0.07 -14.45 22.21
CA VAL A 215 -0.98 -13.43 22.39
C VAL A 215 -2.37 -14.07 22.19
N LYS A 216 -3.22 -13.93 23.21
CA LYS A 216 -4.58 -14.50 23.24
C LYS A 216 -5.56 -13.67 22.40
N GLY A 217 -6.68 -14.27 22.00
CA GLY A 217 -7.77 -13.57 21.31
C GLY A 217 -7.53 -13.21 19.84
N ILE A 218 -6.45 -13.71 19.23
CA ILE A 218 -6.13 -13.46 17.81
C ILE A 218 -6.90 -14.43 16.92
N ASP A 219 -7.55 -13.91 15.89
CA ASP A 219 -8.25 -14.70 14.88
C ASP A 219 -7.30 -15.51 13.98
N ARG A 220 -7.84 -16.51 13.28
CA ARG A 220 -7.05 -17.44 12.47
C ARG A 220 -6.29 -16.75 11.33
N ASP A 221 -6.88 -15.74 10.70
CA ASP A 221 -6.26 -15.09 9.55
C ASP A 221 -5.16 -14.12 9.97
N THR A 222 -5.35 -13.41 11.08
CA THR A 222 -4.26 -12.64 11.70
C THR A 222 -3.12 -13.55 12.15
N ARG A 223 -3.41 -14.71 12.74
CA ARG A 223 -2.39 -15.67 13.18
C ARG A 223 -1.51 -16.19 12.04
N LYS A 224 -2.06 -16.37 10.83
CA LYS A 224 -1.28 -16.74 9.63
C LYS A 224 -0.25 -15.68 9.22
N ASN A 225 -0.48 -14.42 9.57
CA ASN A 225 0.41 -13.31 9.25
C ASN A 225 1.54 -13.08 10.28
N ILE A 226 1.56 -13.82 11.39
CA ILE A 226 2.59 -13.65 12.44
C ILE A 226 4.03 -13.80 11.89
N PRO A 227 4.38 -14.80 11.06
CA PRO A 227 5.74 -14.89 10.51
C PRO A 227 6.15 -13.63 9.74
N LYS A 228 5.24 -13.09 8.91
CA LYS A 228 5.47 -11.85 8.15
C LYS A 228 5.60 -10.65 9.09
N LEU A 229 4.71 -10.52 10.08
CA LEU A 229 4.80 -9.46 11.09
C LEU A 229 6.13 -9.52 11.86
N THR A 230 6.56 -10.71 12.27
CA THR A 230 7.83 -10.93 12.98
C THR A 230 8.99 -10.39 12.15
N TYR A 231 9.03 -10.77 10.86
CA TYR A 231 10.04 -10.27 9.94
C TYR A 231 9.97 -8.74 9.79
N GLU A 232 8.78 -8.19 9.56
CA GLU A 232 8.61 -6.75 9.35
C GLU A 232 8.98 -5.90 10.58
N LEU A 233 8.74 -6.40 11.79
CA LEU A 233 9.14 -5.74 13.04
C LEU A 233 10.66 -5.73 13.22
N LEU A 234 11.33 -6.83 12.94
CA LEU A 234 12.80 -6.90 13.02
C LEU A 234 13.47 -6.11 11.89
N ASP A 235 12.91 -6.15 10.68
CA ASP A 235 13.33 -5.30 9.57
C ASP A 235 13.12 -3.81 9.91
N PHE A 236 12.02 -3.46 10.57
CA PHE A 236 11.80 -2.10 11.07
C PHE A 236 12.84 -1.69 12.12
N TYR A 237 13.13 -2.56 13.09
CA TYR A 237 14.18 -2.34 14.09
C TYR A 237 15.57 -2.15 13.45
N ALA A 238 15.93 -3.02 12.51
CA ALA A 238 17.27 -3.07 11.92
C ALA A 238 17.62 -1.87 11.03
N ASN A 239 16.63 -1.14 10.52
CA ASN A 239 16.85 -0.02 9.58
C ASN A 239 16.64 1.37 10.19
N GLY A 240 16.64 1.45 11.53
CA GLY A 240 16.43 2.70 12.27
C GLY A 240 14.93 3.01 12.43
N LYS A 241 14.49 3.05 13.69
CA LYS A 241 13.11 3.37 14.09
C LYS A 241 12.65 4.75 13.60
#